data_AF-A0A356AQM7-F1
#
_entry.id   AF-A0A356AQM7-F1
#
_cell.length_a   1.000
_cell.length_b   1.000
_cell.length_c   1.000
_cell.angle_alpha   90.00
_cell.angle_beta   90.00
_cell.angle_gamma   90.00
#
_symmetry.space_group_name_H-M   'P 1'
#
loop_
_entity.id
_entity.type
_entity.pdbx_description
1 polymer ?
#
loop_
_entity_poly.entity_id
_entity_poly.type
_entity_poly.pdbx_seq_one_letter_code
_entity_poly.pdbx_strand_id
1 'polypeptide(L)'
;MIVTDHHEPMEDKIPDCYSILAASLADSGYPFRYLCGAGVVFKLITAICRILDEKKDFYPVVQGSNIRDRYLEYLDLTALGTVADVVSLTGENRIIVKYGLEQITHTLNVGLKELIRVSDIKGKTIDTYHVGFVLGPRLNAAGRVGSAYRAVELLTSSDRSKCMAIAEELNDENTRRQSMQDTIFKEADLLIKKQNDLDKDKVLVVAKEDWHHGIIGIVSSKITDKYCLPSILLSVEETQAKGSGRSVKNFNLFKALLYSEQYLERYGGHEAAAGMSLKAEYIDGLRISLNWYAEQTTGLVDLIPTLYIDTQVALKDVTVDNITDMESLQPFGEGNKEPVFLCEDMQVVQCKMVGRDKNHLSLRLKQGNVYVDAIGFNMSDFYEYIGIGTMIHGVFSISVNEWNGRRNPSLKLLDIKFTDPEKIKSLFYNHFTVHIEFEKFKGYNSIKELEDKIQYVYLTVANKKLEDGELTCLVKNITNIDRDTLVPVYKYIRHKRPVMFNCRCGSLSEELHRLTGIYINPIKLLICIKILYDTGVITATEEADYMKFAENKEQDGKIELENSQIYLTMNQLNQSMRTG
;
A
#
# COMPACT_ATOMS: atom_id res chain seq x y z
N MET A 1 -31.81 19.33 22.11
CA MET A 1 -31.03 18.55 21.13
C MET A 1 -30.13 17.59 21.90
N ILE A 2 -30.13 16.31 21.55
CA ILE A 2 -29.19 15.30 22.09
C ILE A 2 -28.27 14.90 20.96
N VAL A 3 -26.96 14.92 21.19
CA VAL A 3 -25.94 14.53 20.20
C VAL A 3 -25.40 13.15 20.57
N THR A 4 -25.37 12.23 19.63
CA THR A 4 -24.71 10.92 19.77
C THR A 4 -23.61 10.84 18.74
N ASP A 5 -22.35 10.72 19.15
CA ASP A 5 -21.21 10.69 18.25
C ASP A 5 -20.04 9.90 18.87
N HIS A 6 -19.03 9.60 18.08
CA HIS A 6 -17.81 8.90 18.50
C HIS A 6 -16.52 9.55 18.00
N HIS A 7 -16.61 10.57 17.14
CA HIS A 7 -15.44 11.28 16.65
C HIS A 7 -14.63 11.91 17.81
N GLU A 8 -13.34 12.10 17.58
CA GLU A 8 -12.49 12.82 18.53
C GLU A 8 -12.97 14.28 18.63
N PRO A 9 -13.34 14.74 19.83
CA PRO A 9 -13.83 16.10 20.02
C PRO A 9 -12.70 17.10 19.77
N MET A 10 -13.01 18.18 19.07
CA MET A 10 -12.17 19.38 19.09
C MET A 10 -12.64 20.23 20.28
N GLU A 11 -11.77 20.42 21.28
CA GLU A 11 -12.12 21.06 22.57
C GLU A 11 -12.89 22.38 22.39
N ASP A 12 -12.49 23.21 21.42
CA ASP A 12 -13.11 24.52 21.15
C ASP A 12 -14.39 24.47 20.29
N LYS A 13 -14.87 23.28 19.90
CA LYS A 13 -16.01 23.11 18.97
C LYS A 13 -17.08 22.14 19.45
N ILE A 14 -17.15 21.89 20.76
CA ILE A 14 -18.21 21.07 21.34
C ILE A 14 -19.55 21.84 21.25
N PRO A 15 -20.62 21.27 20.65
CA PRO A 15 -21.87 21.97 20.43
C PRO A 15 -22.64 22.22 21.73
N ASP A 16 -23.18 23.43 21.87
CA ASP A 16 -24.11 23.76 22.95
C ASP A 16 -25.44 23.01 22.75
N CYS A 17 -25.67 21.97 23.56
CA CYS A 17 -26.82 21.11 23.46
C CYS A 17 -27.19 20.50 24.82
N TYR A 18 -28.35 19.83 24.88
CA TYR A 18 -28.88 19.31 26.14
C TYR A 18 -28.02 18.18 26.72
N SER A 19 -27.47 17.32 25.85
CA SER A 19 -26.61 16.22 26.24
C SER A 19 -25.80 15.73 25.05
N ILE A 20 -24.56 15.33 25.30
CA ILE A 20 -23.68 14.66 24.34
C ILE A 20 -23.38 13.25 24.86
N LEU A 21 -23.64 12.26 24.04
CA LEU A 21 -23.28 10.87 24.28
C LEU A 21 -22.14 10.53 23.34
N ALA A 22 -20.92 10.63 23.84
CA ALA A 22 -19.72 10.26 23.11
C ALA A 22 -18.69 9.69 24.08
N ALA A 23 -18.33 8.42 23.89
CA ALA A 23 -17.32 7.77 24.73
C ALA A 23 -15.92 8.39 24.51
N SER A 24 -15.71 9.06 23.38
CA SER A 24 -14.48 9.77 23.02
C SER A 24 -14.21 11.02 23.87
N LEU A 25 -15.21 11.59 24.55
CA LEU A 25 -15.02 12.73 25.46
C LEU A 25 -14.09 12.37 26.62
N ALA A 26 -13.15 13.27 26.92
CA ALA A 26 -12.13 13.06 27.96
C ALA A 26 -12.74 12.80 29.34
N ASP A 27 -13.89 13.40 29.64
CA ASP A 27 -14.63 13.32 30.89
C ASP A 27 -15.91 12.47 30.80
N SER A 28 -16.07 11.65 29.75
CA SER A 28 -17.29 10.85 29.52
C SER A 28 -17.64 9.88 30.66
N GLY A 29 -16.64 9.48 31.46
CA GLY A 29 -16.78 8.46 32.51
C GLY A 29 -17.08 7.06 31.99
N TYR A 30 -17.15 6.86 30.66
CA TYR A 30 -17.45 5.58 30.04
C TYR A 30 -16.17 4.74 29.88
N PRO A 31 -16.14 3.46 30.32
CA PRO A 31 -14.89 2.70 30.43
C PRO A 31 -14.28 2.28 29.08
N PHE A 32 -15.04 2.33 27.99
CA PHE A 32 -14.58 1.89 26.67
C PHE A 32 -14.77 2.98 25.60
N ARG A 33 -13.67 3.65 25.26
CA ARG A 33 -13.64 4.85 24.39
C ARG A 33 -13.97 4.58 22.92
N TYR A 34 -13.78 3.36 22.44
CA TYR A 34 -13.69 3.05 21.00
C TYR A 34 -15.01 2.63 20.33
N LEU A 35 -16.17 2.86 20.96
CA LEU A 35 -17.45 2.57 20.31
C LEU A 35 -17.58 3.38 19.01
N CYS A 36 -18.05 2.77 17.92
CA CYS A 36 -18.48 3.52 16.74
C CYS A 36 -19.82 4.23 17.01
N GLY A 37 -20.26 5.10 16.09
CA GLY A 37 -21.57 5.77 16.20
C GLY A 37 -22.74 4.79 16.40
N ALA A 38 -22.77 3.67 15.65
CA ALA A 38 -23.79 2.63 15.83
C ALA A 38 -23.68 1.95 17.22
N GLY A 39 -22.46 1.76 17.73
CA GLY A 39 -22.21 1.24 19.08
C GLY A 39 -22.72 2.17 20.19
N VAL A 40 -22.53 3.49 20.05
CA VAL A 40 -23.09 4.49 20.98
C VAL A 40 -24.61 4.42 20.98
N VAL A 41 -25.24 4.38 19.80
CA VAL A 41 -26.71 4.24 19.68
C VAL A 41 -27.19 2.91 20.27
N PHE A 42 -26.46 1.81 20.07
CA PHE A 42 -26.78 0.52 20.67
C PHE A 42 -26.78 0.58 22.21
N LYS A 43 -25.83 1.31 22.82
CA LYS A 43 -25.82 1.54 24.27
C LYS A 43 -26.99 2.41 24.73
N LEU A 44 -27.36 3.42 23.96
CA LEU A 44 -28.55 4.22 24.23
C LEU A 44 -29.83 3.36 24.19
N ILE A 45 -30.01 2.53 23.16
CA ILE A 45 -31.14 1.60 23.05
C ILE A 45 -31.14 0.61 24.22
N THR A 46 -29.96 0.10 24.62
CA THR A 46 -29.81 -0.77 25.79
C THR A 46 -30.31 -0.08 27.07
N ALA A 47 -29.93 1.18 27.29
CA ALA A 47 -30.37 1.97 28.45
C ALA A 47 -31.88 2.22 28.43
N ILE A 48 -32.45 2.57 27.26
CA ILE A 48 -33.89 2.75 27.08
C ILE A 48 -34.65 1.46 27.39
N CYS A 49 -34.21 0.31 26.87
CA CYS A 49 -34.84 -0.99 27.11
C CYS A 49 -34.88 -1.34 28.62
N ARG A 50 -33.79 -1.06 29.34
CA ARG A 50 -33.72 -1.27 30.80
C ARG A 50 -34.68 -0.35 31.55
N ILE A 51 -34.73 0.93 31.21
CA ILE A 51 -35.65 1.89 31.84
C ILE A 51 -37.11 1.50 31.58
N LEU A 52 -37.44 1.05 30.37
CA LEU A 52 -38.79 0.59 30.02
C LEU A 52 -39.18 -0.68 30.78
N ASP A 53 -38.24 -1.62 30.98
CA ASP A 53 -38.47 -2.80 31.82
C ASP A 53 -38.69 -2.42 33.29
N GLU A 54 -37.90 -1.48 33.83
CA GLU A 54 -38.02 -1.00 35.21
C GLU A 54 -39.31 -0.22 35.43
N LYS A 55 -39.79 0.51 34.42
CA LYS A 55 -40.97 1.38 34.46
C LYS A 55 -42.16 0.85 33.65
N LYS A 56 -42.28 -0.47 33.53
CA LYS A 56 -43.36 -1.16 32.79
C LYS A 56 -44.77 -0.87 33.30
N ASP A 57 -44.90 -0.36 34.52
CA ASP A 57 -46.18 0.12 35.06
C ASP A 57 -46.58 1.51 34.52
N PHE A 58 -45.60 2.30 34.04
CA PHE A 58 -45.79 3.66 33.54
C PHE A 58 -45.77 3.74 32.02
N TYR A 59 -45.00 2.87 31.37
CA TYR A 59 -44.92 2.81 29.91
C TYR A 59 -45.62 1.55 29.41
N PRO A 60 -46.50 1.67 28.40
CA PRO A 60 -47.18 0.52 27.83
C PRO A 60 -46.15 -0.39 27.15
N VAL A 61 -45.87 -1.53 27.78
CA VAL A 61 -45.06 -2.61 27.21
C VAL A 61 -46.00 -3.80 26.98
N VAL A 62 -45.82 -4.50 25.85
CA VAL A 62 -46.60 -5.71 25.56
C VAL A 62 -46.37 -6.73 26.68
N GLN A 63 -47.45 -7.15 27.34
CA GLN A 63 -47.39 -8.09 28.45
C GLN A 63 -46.74 -9.41 28.00
N GLY A 64 -45.74 -9.88 28.75
CA GLY A 64 -44.96 -11.07 28.39
C GLY A 64 -43.82 -10.85 27.38
N SER A 65 -43.60 -9.61 26.91
CA SER A 65 -42.44 -9.31 26.07
C SER A 65 -41.16 -9.16 26.90
N ASN A 66 -40.03 -9.64 26.35
CA ASN A 66 -38.71 -9.40 26.94
C ASN A 66 -38.15 -8.04 26.49
N ILE A 67 -38.80 -6.94 26.91
CA ILE A 67 -38.38 -5.59 26.52
C ILE A 67 -36.95 -5.28 26.96
N ARG A 68 -36.51 -5.87 28.09
CA ARG A 68 -35.17 -5.68 28.66
C ARG A 68 -34.07 -6.03 27.66
N ASP A 69 -34.21 -7.14 26.95
CA ASP A 69 -33.19 -7.66 26.03
C ASP A 69 -33.47 -7.33 24.56
N ARG A 70 -34.52 -6.52 24.29
CA ARG A 70 -34.95 -6.19 22.92
C ARG A 70 -33.88 -5.47 22.10
N TYR A 71 -32.95 -4.78 22.76
CA TYR A 71 -31.81 -4.14 22.10
C TYR A 71 -30.96 -5.14 21.26
N LEU A 72 -30.97 -6.43 21.59
CA LEU A 72 -30.27 -7.48 20.84
C LEU A 72 -30.84 -7.69 19.43
N GLU A 73 -32.06 -7.22 19.13
CA GLU A 73 -32.62 -7.21 17.77
C GLU A 73 -31.79 -6.36 16.80
N TYR A 74 -30.96 -5.43 17.30
CA TYR A 74 -30.15 -4.50 16.51
C TYR A 74 -28.66 -4.83 16.48
N LEU A 75 -28.26 -5.97 17.04
CA LEU A 75 -26.86 -6.32 17.22
C LEU A 75 -26.18 -6.63 15.87
N ASP A 76 -26.90 -7.15 14.87
CA ASP A 76 -26.44 -7.30 13.49
C ASP A 76 -26.09 -5.94 12.83
N LEU A 77 -26.98 -4.95 12.92
CA LEU A 77 -26.74 -3.59 12.42
C LEU A 77 -25.61 -2.89 13.17
N THR A 78 -25.49 -3.16 14.47
CA THR A 78 -24.43 -2.60 15.30
C THR A 78 -23.07 -3.17 14.89
N ALA A 79 -22.97 -4.48 14.68
CA ALA A 79 -21.74 -5.11 14.18
C ALA A 79 -21.38 -4.64 12.77
N LEU A 80 -22.38 -4.51 11.89
CA LEU A 80 -22.22 -3.94 10.55
C LEU A 80 -21.59 -2.54 10.59
N GLY A 81 -22.14 -1.65 11.43
CA GLY A 81 -21.58 -0.30 11.63
C GLY A 81 -20.19 -0.33 12.26
N THR A 82 -19.97 -1.16 13.28
CA THR A 82 -18.67 -1.28 13.98
C THR A 82 -17.54 -1.70 13.05
N VAL A 83 -17.76 -2.72 12.22
CA VAL A 83 -16.74 -3.18 11.29
C VAL A 83 -16.57 -2.22 10.12
N ALA A 84 -17.66 -1.64 9.58
CA ALA A 84 -17.58 -0.70 8.46
C ALA A 84 -16.86 0.62 8.82
N ASP A 85 -16.87 0.98 10.10
CA ASP A 85 -16.22 2.18 10.64
C ASP A 85 -14.76 1.95 11.08
N VAL A 86 -14.26 0.71 10.94
CA VAL A 86 -12.85 0.33 11.18
C VAL A 86 -12.36 0.74 12.58
N VAL A 87 -13.25 0.70 13.58
CA VAL A 87 -12.88 0.93 14.99
C VAL A 87 -12.25 -0.31 15.60
N SER A 88 -11.49 -0.13 16.68
CA SER A 88 -10.80 -1.23 17.39
C SER A 88 -11.76 -2.34 17.82
N LEU A 89 -11.50 -3.58 17.40
CA LEU A 89 -12.23 -4.81 17.73
C LEU A 89 -11.71 -5.44 19.03
N THR A 90 -11.57 -4.60 20.05
CA THR A 90 -11.22 -4.97 21.42
C THR A 90 -12.38 -4.67 22.37
N GLY A 91 -12.30 -5.10 23.62
CA GLY A 91 -13.29 -4.79 24.66
C GLY A 91 -14.73 -5.07 24.21
N GLU A 92 -15.58 -4.04 24.28
CA GLU A 92 -17.01 -4.17 23.96
C GLU A 92 -17.28 -4.37 22.47
N ASN A 93 -16.53 -3.71 21.59
CA ASN A 93 -16.66 -3.89 20.14
C ASN A 93 -16.39 -5.34 19.72
N ARG A 94 -15.42 -6.01 20.37
CA ARG A 94 -15.15 -7.42 20.13
C ARG A 94 -16.37 -8.30 20.40
N ILE A 95 -17.06 -8.05 21.51
CA ILE A 95 -18.26 -8.80 21.91
C ILE A 95 -19.40 -8.51 20.94
N ILE A 96 -19.64 -7.23 20.63
CA ILE A 96 -20.66 -6.78 19.69
C ILE A 96 -20.46 -7.45 18.33
N VAL A 97 -19.25 -7.39 17.79
CA VAL A 97 -18.94 -7.93 16.46
C VAL A 97 -18.99 -9.45 16.47
N LYS A 98 -18.47 -10.13 17.50
CA LYS A 98 -18.50 -11.60 17.57
C LYS A 98 -19.93 -12.15 17.44
N TYR A 99 -20.85 -11.66 18.26
CA TYR A 99 -22.23 -12.13 18.25
C TYR A 99 -23.06 -11.51 17.13
N GLY A 100 -22.76 -10.27 16.73
CA GLY A 100 -23.45 -9.62 15.62
C GLY A 100 -23.12 -10.23 14.26
N LEU A 101 -21.91 -10.76 14.04
CA LEU A 101 -21.57 -11.51 12.80
C LEU A 101 -22.39 -12.81 12.66
N GLU A 102 -22.56 -13.53 13.76
CA GLU A 102 -23.46 -14.70 13.82
C GLU A 102 -24.90 -14.27 13.49
N GLN A 103 -25.36 -13.17 14.05
CA GLN A 103 -26.68 -12.63 13.76
C GLN A 103 -26.82 -12.11 12.32
N ILE A 104 -25.79 -11.50 11.72
CA ILE A 104 -25.81 -11.08 10.31
C ILE A 104 -25.99 -12.31 9.40
N THR A 105 -25.29 -13.40 9.69
CA THR A 105 -25.40 -14.66 8.94
C THR A 105 -26.84 -15.21 8.94
N HIS A 106 -27.58 -14.97 10.02
CA HIS A 106 -28.96 -15.40 10.21
C HIS A 106 -29.95 -14.23 10.36
N THR A 107 -29.64 -13.07 9.77
CA THR A 107 -30.36 -11.83 10.07
C THR A 107 -31.83 -11.96 9.76
N LEU A 108 -32.67 -11.29 10.55
CA LEU A 108 -34.10 -11.14 10.26
C LEU A 108 -34.40 -9.85 9.49
N ASN A 109 -33.45 -8.92 9.43
CA ASN A 109 -33.60 -7.64 8.73
C ASN A 109 -33.78 -7.87 7.22
N VAL A 110 -34.92 -7.45 6.67
CA VAL A 110 -35.29 -7.71 5.27
C VAL A 110 -34.31 -7.02 4.31
N GLY A 111 -33.91 -5.79 4.61
CA GLY A 111 -32.93 -5.06 3.83
C GLY A 111 -31.57 -5.73 3.78
N LEU A 112 -31.07 -6.17 4.95
CA LEU A 112 -29.78 -6.84 5.04
C LEU A 112 -29.78 -8.20 4.32
N LYS A 113 -30.89 -8.96 4.38
CA LYS A 113 -31.07 -10.19 3.59
C LYS A 113 -30.93 -9.94 2.08
N GLU A 114 -31.58 -8.90 1.58
CA GLU A 114 -31.52 -8.57 0.15
C GLU A 114 -30.13 -8.03 -0.23
N LEU A 115 -29.44 -7.30 0.65
CA LEU A 115 -28.06 -6.87 0.44
C LEU A 115 -27.08 -8.07 0.38
N ILE A 116 -27.24 -9.07 1.25
CA ILE A 116 -26.48 -10.32 1.24
C ILE A 116 -26.73 -11.10 -0.07
N ARG A 117 -27.98 -11.11 -0.55
CA ARG A 117 -28.37 -11.75 -1.82
C ARG A 117 -27.64 -11.13 -3.01
N VAL A 118 -27.74 -9.81 -3.20
CA VAL A 118 -27.12 -9.11 -4.35
C VAL A 118 -25.59 -9.11 -4.28
N SER A 119 -25.03 -9.35 -3.10
CA SER A 119 -23.59 -9.43 -2.88
C SER A 119 -22.96 -10.79 -3.23
N ASP A 120 -23.78 -11.79 -3.60
CA ASP A 120 -23.34 -13.15 -3.93
C ASP A 120 -22.60 -13.88 -2.78
N ILE A 121 -23.04 -13.60 -1.54
CA ILE A 121 -22.53 -14.21 -0.31
C ILE A 121 -23.62 -14.94 0.48
N LYS A 122 -24.79 -15.14 -0.12
CA LYS A 122 -25.89 -15.88 0.49
C LYS A 122 -25.45 -17.32 0.78
N GLY A 123 -25.71 -17.77 2.00
CA GLY A 123 -25.38 -19.13 2.45
C GLY A 123 -23.93 -19.32 2.89
N LYS A 124 -23.10 -18.26 2.85
CA LYS A 124 -21.77 -18.24 3.44
C LYS A 124 -21.85 -17.76 4.89
N THR A 125 -20.92 -18.21 5.72
CA THR A 125 -20.67 -17.60 7.03
C THR A 125 -20.13 -16.20 6.83
N ILE A 126 -20.73 -15.21 7.49
CA ILE A 126 -20.33 -13.81 7.37
C ILE A 126 -19.28 -13.49 8.44
N ASP A 127 -18.11 -13.02 8.00
CA ASP A 127 -17.01 -12.57 8.85
C ASP A 127 -16.77 -11.05 8.70
N THR A 128 -15.72 -10.54 9.37
CA THR A 128 -15.34 -9.13 9.28
C THR A 128 -14.91 -8.72 7.87
N TYR A 129 -14.36 -9.63 7.06
CA TYR A 129 -14.01 -9.35 5.68
C TYR A 129 -15.27 -9.09 4.84
N HIS A 130 -16.27 -9.96 4.94
CA HIS A 130 -17.54 -9.80 4.25
C HIS A 130 -18.23 -8.48 4.65
N VAL A 131 -18.21 -8.13 5.94
CA VAL A 131 -18.80 -6.86 6.38
C VAL A 131 -18.00 -5.66 5.88
N GLY A 132 -16.68 -5.62 6.09
CA GLY A 132 -15.84 -4.47 5.78
C GLY A 132 -15.58 -4.25 4.28
N PHE A 133 -15.54 -5.31 3.48
CA PHE A 133 -15.14 -5.25 2.06
C PHE A 133 -16.26 -5.63 1.08
N VAL A 134 -17.38 -6.20 1.54
CA VAL A 134 -18.50 -6.59 0.66
C VAL A 134 -19.78 -5.82 0.98
N LEU A 135 -20.27 -5.87 2.22
CA LEU A 135 -21.53 -5.24 2.61
C LEU A 135 -21.40 -3.73 2.85
N GLY A 136 -20.43 -3.32 3.69
CA GLY A 136 -20.16 -1.92 4.01
C GLY A 136 -19.94 -1.03 2.78
N PRO A 137 -19.10 -1.42 1.80
CA PRO A 137 -18.89 -0.63 0.59
C PRO A 137 -20.15 -0.38 -0.24
N ARG A 138 -21.13 -1.29 -0.24
CA ARG A 138 -22.41 -1.09 -0.95
C ARG A 138 -23.29 -0.05 -0.26
N LEU A 139 -23.35 -0.08 1.06
CA LEU A 139 -24.05 0.95 1.83
C LEU A 139 -23.38 2.32 1.66
N ASN A 140 -22.03 2.34 1.68
CA ASN A 140 -21.25 3.55 1.53
C ASN A 140 -21.25 4.12 0.10
N ALA A 141 -21.51 3.28 -0.92
CA ALA A 141 -21.64 3.74 -2.30
C ALA A 141 -22.78 4.75 -2.46
N ALA A 142 -23.87 4.57 -1.71
CA ALA A 142 -25.00 5.47 -1.68
C ALA A 142 -24.60 6.92 -1.35
N GLY A 143 -23.73 7.12 -0.36
CA GLY A 143 -23.29 8.47 0.03
C GLY A 143 -22.22 9.08 -0.88
N ARG A 144 -21.57 8.27 -1.73
CA ARG A 144 -20.48 8.72 -2.61
C ARG A 144 -20.93 9.03 -4.03
N VAL A 145 -21.96 8.32 -4.51
CA VAL A 145 -22.42 8.38 -5.90
C VAL A 145 -23.91 8.72 -6.00
N GLY A 146 -24.69 8.62 -4.90
CA GLY A 146 -26.14 8.84 -4.91
C GLY A 146 -26.68 9.45 -3.61
N SER A 147 -27.82 8.93 -3.13
CA SER A 147 -28.46 9.37 -1.88
C SER A 147 -28.25 8.40 -0.73
N ALA A 148 -27.65 8.88 0.37
CA ALA A 148 -27.46 8.12 1.62
C ALA A 148 -28.77 7.67 2.27
N TYR A 149 -29.90 8.34 1.98
CA TYR A 149 -31.21 7.99 2.53
C TYR A 149 -31.64 6.57 2.17
N ARG A 150 -31.26 6.07 0.99
CA ARG A 150 -31.61 4.71 0.55
C ARG A 150 -30.97 3.63 1.43
N ALA A 151 -29.75 3.84 1.92
CA ALA A 151 -29.13 2.89 2.85
C ALA A 151 -29.94 2.79 4.16
N VAL A 152 -30.42 3.92 4.67
CA VAL A 152 -31.29 3.96 5.86
C VAL A 152 -32.63 3.29 5.57
N GLU A 153 -33.24 3.61 4.43
CA GLU A 153 -34.52 3.05 4.00
C GLU A 153 -34.46 1.54 3.79
N LEU A 154 -33.36 1.03 3.22
CA LEU A 154 -33.10 -0.41 3.10
C LEU A 154 -33.13 -1.08 4.47
N LEU A 155 -32.36 -0.57 5.43
CA LEU A 155 -32.18 -1.20 6.74
C LEU A 155 -33.39 -1.03 7.68
N THR A 156 -34.33 -0.12 7.36
CA THR A 156 -35.50 0.18 8.20
C THR A 156 -36.83 -0.28 7.58
N SER A 157 -36.85 -0.68 6.31
CA SER A 157 -38.06 -1.17 5.63
C SER A 157 -38.33 -2.64 5.93
N SER A 158 -39.62 -2.98 6.07
CA SER A 158 -40.12 -4.36 6.12
C SER A 158 -40.72 -4.82 4.78
N ASP A 159 -40.88 -3.93 3.81
CA ASP A 159 -41.35 -4.26 2.46
C ASP A 159 -40.21 -4.90 1.66
N ARG A 160 -40.36 -6.20 1.38
CA ARG A 160 -39.35 -6.98 0.66
C ARG A 160 -39.14 -6.52 -0.78
N SER A 161 -40.21 -6.17 -1.50
CA SER A 161 -40.10 -5.72 -2.88
C SER A 161 -39.31 -4.41 -2.96
N LYS A 162 -39.57 -3.51 -2.00
CA LYS A 162 -38.82 -2.27 -1.85
C LYS A 162 -37.35 -2.51 -1.48
N CYS A 163 -37.08 -3.39 -0.51
CA CYS A 163 -35.71 -3.75 -0.13
C CYS A 163 -34.93 -4.36 -1.29
N MET A 164 -35.58 -5.20 -2.09
CA MET A 164 -34.99 -5.83 -3.27
C MET A 164 -34.53 -4.78 -4.28
N ALA A 165 -35.40 -3.82 -4.63
CA ALA A 165 -35.08 -2.75 -5.56
C ALA A 165 -33.92 -1.87 -5.04
N ILE A 166 -33.98 -1.45 -3.77
CA ILE A 166 -32.91 -0.62 -3.18
C ILE A 166 -31.57 -1.38 -3.14
N ALA A 167 -31.57 -2.67 -2.77
CA ALA A 167 -30.35 -3.47 -2.73
C ALA A 167 -29.69 -3.59 -4.12
N GLU A 168 -30.49 -3.75 -5.17
CA GLU A 168 -30.01 -3.79 -6.56
C GLU A 168 -29.39 -2.45 -6.98
N GLU A 169 -30.05 -1.33 -6.68
CA GLU A 169 -29.50 0.00 -6.93
C GLU A 169 -28.17 0.23 -6.21
N LEU A 170 -28.07 -0.14 -4.92
CA LEU A 170 -26.82 0.00 -4.15
C LEU A 170 -25.69 -0.88 -4.71
N ASN A 171 -26.04 -2.05 -5.24
CA ASN A 171 -25.08 -2.94 -5.88
C ASN A 171 -24.55 -2.34 -7.19
N ASP A 172 -25.44 -1.75 -8.01
CA ASP A 172 -25.08 -1.08 -9.25
C ASP A 172 -24.22 0.15 -9.00
N GLU A 173 -24.55 0.95 -7.97
CA GLU A 173 -23.76 2.11 -7.56
C GLU A 173 -22.38 1.72 -7.06
N ASN A 174 -22.29 0.67 -6.24
CA ASN A 174 -21.00 0.15 -5.84
C ASN A 174 -20.19 -0.29 -7.05
N THR A 175 -20.80 -1.03 -8.00
CA THR A 175 -20.15 -1.46 -9.25
C THR A 175 -19.61 -0.27 -10.04
N ARG A 176 -20.43 0.77 -10.25
CA ARG A 176 -20.02 2.01 -10.92
C ARG A 176 -18.88 2.70 -10.18
N ARG A 177 -18.94 2.76 -8.84
CA ARG A 177 -17.89 3.29 -7.98
C ARG A 177 -16.57 2.52 -8.13
N GLN A 178 -16.60 1.19 -8.23
CA GLN A 178 -15.38 0.39 -8.44
C GLN A 178 -14.77 0.69 -9.83
N SER A 179 -15.59 0.75 -10.88
CA SER A 179 -15.14 1.10 -12.22
C SER A 179 -14.49 2.49 -12.27
N MET A 180 -15.12 3.50 -11.66
CA MET A 180 -14.54 4.84 -11.58
C MET A 180 -13.24 4.87 -10.78
N GLN A 181 -13.19 4.18 -9.63
CA GLN A 181 -11.98 4.05 -8.83
C GLN A 181 -10.83 3.44 -9.65
N ASP A 182 -11.09 2.39 -10.42
CA ASP A 182 -10.05 1.70 -11.18
C ASP A 182 -9.55 2.56 -12.35
N THR A 183 -10.43 3.34 -12.99
CA THR A 183 -10.03 4.34 -13.99
C THR A 183 -9.14 5.41 -13.36
N ILE A 184 -9.61 6.07 -12.29
CA ILE A 184 -8.85 7.13 -11.60
C ILE A 184 -7.51 6.59 -11.09
N PHE A 185 -7.48 5.36 -10.57
CA PHE A 185 -6.24 4.72 -10.12
C PHE A 185 -5.23 4.54 -11.25
N LYS A 186 -5.66 4.03 -12.41
CA LYS A 186 -4.77 3.87 -13.57
C LYS A 186 -4.25 5.21 -14.09
N GLU A 187 -5.10 6.23 -14.11
CA GLU A 187 -4.71 7.58 -14.52
C GLU A 187 -3.74 8.24 -13.54
N ALA A 188 -4.02 8.14 -12.24
CA ALA A 188 -3.12 8.62 -11.19
C ALA A 188 -1.77 7.90 -11.26
N ASP A 189 -1.76 6.58 -11.46
CA ASP A 189 -0.53 5.79 -11.63
C ASP A 189 0.32 6.29 -12.80
N LEU A 190 -0.33 6.56 -13.94
CA LEU A 190 0.35 7.11 -15.12
C LEU A 190 0.88 8.52 -14.89
N LEU A 191 0.11 9.38 -14.22
CA LEU A 191 0.55 10.73 -13.87
C LEU A 191 1.76 10.70 -12.95
N ILE A 192 1.74 9.88 -11.90
CA ILE A 192 2.87 9.69 -10.98
C ILE A 192 4.12 9.30 -11.76
N LYS A 193 4.03 8.25 -12.58
CA LYS A 193 5.16 7.79 -13.40
C LYS A 193 5.70 8.85 -14.35
N LYS A 194 4.85 9.78 -14.81
CA LYS A 194 5.24 10.85 -15.72
C LYS A 194 5.90 12.03 -14.98
N GLN A 195 5.28 12.49 -13.89
CA GLN A 195 5.60 13.78 -13.28
C GLN A 195 6.50 13.67 -12.04
N ASN A 196 6.55 12.51 -11.38
CA ASN A 196 7.27 12.33 -10.12
C ASN A 196 8.61 11.64 -10.34
N ASP A 197 9.60 12.05 -9.56
CA ASP A 197 10.90 11.37 -9.43
C ASP A 197 10.86 10.52 -8.16
N LEU A 198 10.50 9.24 -8.26
CA LEU A 198 10.26 8.37 -7.10
C LEU A 198 11.51 8.13 -6.23
N ASP A 199 12.70 8.47 -6.72
CA ASP A 199 13.93 8.43 -5.93
C ASP A 199 14.09 9.67 -5.02
N LYS A 200 13.42 10.78 -5.36
CA LYS A 200 13.52 12.06 -4.63
C LYS A 200 12.22 12.48 -3.95
N ASP A 201 11.10 12.31 -4.63
CA ASP A 201 9.80 12.72 -4.16
C ASP A 201 9.34 11.80 -3.04
N LYS A 202 9.14 12.39 -1.86
CA LYS A 202 8.65 11.71 -0.65
C LYS A 202 7.14 11.86 -0.47
N VAL A 203 6.49 12.75 -1.22
CA VAL A 203 5.04 12.98 -1.21
C VAL A 203 4.51 13.08 -2.63
N LEU A 204 3.55 12.22 -2.97
CA LEU A 204 2.94 12.17 -4.29
C LEU A 204 1.75 13.13 -4.36
N VAL A 205 1.82 14.14 -5.23
CA VAL A 205 0.69 15.08 -5.44
C VAL A 205 0.29 15.07 -6.90
N VAL A 206 -0.88 14.50 -7.19
CA VAL A 206 -1.41 14.34 -8.54
C VAL A 206 -2.76 15.02 -8.66
N ALA A 207 -3.00 15.66 -9.80
CA ALA A 207 -4.22 16.40 -10.07
C ALA A 207 -4.72 16.10 -11.48
N LYS A 208 -6.03 16.00 -11.63
CA LYS A 208 -6.66 15.92 -12.95
C LYS A 208 -8.08 16.48 -12.90
N GLU A 209 -8.51 17.04 -14.02
CA GLU A 209 -9.92 17.33 -14.28
C GLU A 209 -10.74 16.01 -14.35
N ASP A 210 -12.05 16.12 -14.19
CA ASP A 210 -13.03 15.02 -14.27
C ASP A 210 -12.90 13.89 -13.23
N TRP A 211 -11.98 14.00 -12.27
CA TRP A 211 -11.92 13.05 -11.17
C TRP A 211 -13.06 13.24 -10.18
N HIS A 212 -13.81 12.19 -9.86
CA HIS A 212 -14.91 12.32 -8.91
C HIS A 212 -14.40 12.52 -7.47
N HIS A 213 -14.66 13.69 -6.88
CA HIS A 213 -14.20 14.05 -5.52
C HIS A 213 -14.62 13.04 -4.42
N GLY A 214 -15.77 12.37 -4.56
CA GLY A 214 -16.20 11.30 -3.64
C GLY A 214 -15.36 10.00 -3.69
N ILE A 215 -14.46 9.87 -4.68
CA ILE A 215 -13.70 8.65 -5.00
C ILE A 215 -12.19 8.83 -4.81
N ILE A 216 -11.66 10.04 -5.05
CA ILE A 216 -10.22 10.33 -4.97
C ILE A 216 -9.58 9.91 -3.63
N GLY A 217 -10.31 9.96 -2.50
CA GLY A 217 -9.79 9.50 -1.21
C GLY A 217 -9.55 7.98 -1.13
N ILE A 218 -10.38 7.18 -1.81
CA ILE A 218 -10.19 5.72 -1.89
C ILE A 218 -8.97 5.42 -2.76
N VAL A 219 -8.84 6.14 -3.89
CA VAL A 219 -7.72 5.97 -4.81
C VAL A 219 -6.41 6.44 -4.18
N SER A 220 -6.43 7.54 -3.42
CA SER A 220 -5.28 8.03 -2.64
C SER A 220 -4.77 6.96 -1.67
N SER A 221 -5.68 6.21 -1.02
CA SER A 221 -5.27 5.10 -0.15
C SER A 221 -4.53 4.02 -0.95
N LYS A 222 -5.08 3.62 -2.10
CA LYS A 222 -4.44 2.63 -3.00
C LYS A 222 -3.09 3.09 -3.56
N ILE A 223 -2.95 4.38 -3.87
CA ILE A 223 -1.68 4.96 -4.34
C ILE A 223 -0.66 4.96 -3.21
N THR A 224 -1.06 5.36 -2.00
CA THR A 224 -0.21 5.29 -0.81
C THR A 224 0.25 3.86 -0.55
N ASP A 225 -0.64 2.87 -0.65
CA ASP A 225 -0.30 1.46 -0.47
C ASP A 225 0.65 0.95 -1.56
N LYS A 226 0.41 1.31 -2.83
CA LYS A 226 1.23 0.85 -3.97
C LYS A 226 2.65 1.41 -3.91
N TYR A 227 2.78 2.70 -3.67
CA TYR A 227 4.08 3.40 -3.71
C TYR A 227 4.76 3.49 -2.36
N CYS A 228 4.03 3.17 -1.28
CA CYS A 228 4.53 3.27 0.09
C CYS A 228 4.96 4.70 0.46
N LEU A 229 4.28 5.69 -0.14
CA LEU A 229 4.54 7.11 0.04
C LEU A 229 3.23 7.85 0.34
N PRO A 230 3.22 8.88 1.21
CA PRO A 230 2.10 9.78 1.35
C PRO A 230 1.62 10.29 -0.02
N SER A 231 0.30 10.32 -0.23
CA SER A 231 -0.27 10.77 -1.50
C SER A 231 -1.45 11.71 -1.33
N ILE A 232 -1.55 12.68 -2.21
CA ILE A 232 -2.67 13.62 -2.33
C ILE A 232 -3.16 13.56 -3.77
N LEU A 233 -4.45 13.24 -3.93
CA LEU A 233 -5.15 13.30 -5.21
C LEU A 233 -6.07 14.52 -5.20
N LEU A 234 -6.04 15.28 -6.30
CA LEU A 234 -6.81 16.50 -6.47
C LEU A 234 -7.74 16.39 -7.69
N SER A 235 -9.03 16.63 -7.48
CA SER A 235 -10.00 16.87 -8.55
C SER A 235 -10.02 18.35 -8.88
N VAL A 236 -9.76 18.71 -10.13
CA VAL A 236 -9.77 20.10 -10.60
C VAL A 236 -11.13 20.42 -11.23
N GLU A 237 -11.75 21.51 -10.78
CA GLU A 237 -13.00 22.09 -11.28
C GLU A 237 -12.73 23.58 -11.59
N GLU A 238 -12.59 23.91 -12.88
CA GLU A 238 -12.25 25.26 -13.37
C GLU A 238 -10.96 25.83 -12.74
N THR A 239 -11.09 26.74 -11.77
CA THR A 239 -9.98 27.42 -11.09
C THR A 239 -9.69 26.83 -9.70
N GLN A 240 -10.50 25.87 -9.26
CA GLN A 240 -10.48 25.32 -7.91
C GLN A 240 -10.15 23.83 -7.95
N ALA A 241 -9.51 23.35 -6.89
CA ALA A 241 -9.19 21.95 -6.72
C ALA A 241 -9.66 21.48 -5.35
N LYS A 242 -10.28 20.30 -5.30
CA LYS A 242 -10.64 19.60 -4.07
C LYS A 242 -9.83 18.33 -3.95
N GLY A 243 -9.24 18.13 -2.78
CA GLY A 243 -8.24 17.12 -2.55
C GLY A 243 -8.58 16.14 -1.42
N SER A 244 -8.08 14.93 -1.57
CA SER A 244 -7.99 13.97 -0.46
C SER A 244 -6.60 13.37 -0.39
N GLY A 245 -6.01 13.44 0.81
CA GLY A 245 -4.69 12.90 1.11
C GLY A 245 -4.75 11.68 2.03
N ARG A 246 -3.76 10.81 1.87
CA ARG A 246 -3.49 9.63 2.69
C ARG A 246 -2.00 9.54 2.98
N SER A 247 -1.68 8.94 4.11
CA SER A 247 -0.32 8.92 4.65
C SER A 247 0.11 7.54 5.08
N VAL A 248 1.43 7.34 5.13
CA VAL A 248 2.05 6.18 5.77
C VAL A 248 2.19 6.42 7.27
N LYS A 249 2.34 5.35 8.05
CA LYS A 249 2.34 5.37 9.52
C LYS A 249 3.29 6.41 10.14
N ASN A 250 4.45 6.65 9.52
CA ASN A 250 5.49 7.51 10.07
C ASN A 250 5.52 8.91 9.44
N PHE A 251 4.49 9.32 8.69
CA PHE A 251 4.41 10.66 8.10
C PHE A 251 3.12 11.37 8.51
N ASN A 252 3.24 12.45 9.28
CA ASN A 252 2.09 13.21 9.72
C ASN A 252 1.60 14.17 8.63
N LEU A 253 0.59 13.73 7.88
CA LEU A 253 0.06 14.50 6.75
C LEU A 253 -0.56 15.82 7.19
N PHE A 254 -1.23 15.86 8.34
CA PHE A 254 -1.83 17.09 8.85
C PHE A 254 -0.77 18.15 9.17
N LYS A 255 0.34 17.78 9.81
CA LYS A 255 1.46 18.70 10.06
C LYS A 255 2.12 19.18 8.75
N ALA A 256 2.22 18.31 7.75
CA ALA A 256 2.74 18.69 6.44
C ALA A 256 1.83 19.71 5.75
N LEU A 257 0.50 19.54 5.83
CA LEU A 257 -0.46 20.52 5.29
C LEU A 257 -0.43 21.84 6.05
N LEU A 258 -0.28 21.81 7.38
CA LEU A 258 -0.12 23.01 8.20
C LEU A 258 1.13 23.80 7.79
N TYR A 259 2.24 23.12 7.50
CA TYR A 259 3.45 23.77 6.98
C TYR A 259 3.25 24.40 5.59
N SER A 260 2.36 23.84 4.78
CA SER A 260 2.04 24.29 3.43
C SER A 260 0.76 25.12 3.34
N GLU A 261 0.27 25.68 4.47
CA GLU A 261 -1.05 26.31 4.56
C GLU A 261 -1.24 27.52 3.62
N GLN A 262 -0.15 28.20 3.25
CA GLN A 262 -0.17 29.32 2.31
C GLN A 262 -0.71 28.96 0.91
N TYR A 263 -0.73 27.68 0.55
CA TYR A 263 -1.28 27.19 -0.71
C TYR A 263 -2.72 26.69 -0.60
N LEU A 264 -3.27 26.62 0.62
CA LEU A 264 -4.55 25.97 0.92
C LEU A 264 -5.60 27.01 1.28
N GLU A 265 -6.81 26.88 0.72
CA GLU A 265 -7.96 27.69 1.13
C GLU A 265 -8.68 27.08 2.33
N ARG A 266 -8.79 25.74 2.35
CA ARG A 266 -9.33 24.97 3.47
C ARG A 266 -8.58 23.66 3.58
N TYR A 267 -8.34 23.20 4.79
CA TYR A 267 -7.79 21.88 5.05
C TYR A 267 -8.22 21.38 6.43
N GLY A 268 -8.20 20.06 6.60
CA GLY A 268 -8.55 19.41 7.86
C GLY A 268 -8.34 17.91 7.79
N GLY A 269 -8.30 17.26 8.95
CA GLY A 269 -8.09 15.82 9.06
C GLY A 269 -7.14 15.49 10.20
N HIS A 270 -6.46 14.36 10.07
CA HIS A 270 -5.55 13.81 11.07
C HIS A 270 -4.26 13.33 10.40
N GLU A 271 -3.38 12.71 11.20
CA GLU A 271 -2.07 12.20 10.76
C GLU A 271 -2.13 11.33 9.49
N ALA A 272 -3.09 10.42 9.39
CA ALA A 272 -3.17 9.44 8.30
C ALA A 272 -4.02 9.88 7.09
N ALA A 273 -4.88 10.88 7.25
CA ALA A 273 -5.84 11.29 6.21
C ALA A 273 -6.25 12.75 6.34
N ALA A 274 -6.36 13.44 5.22
CA ALA A 274 -6.78 14.83 5.17
C ALA A 274 -7.66 15.14 3.96
N GLY A 275 -8.53 16.13 4.12
CA GLY A 275 -9.27 16.78 3.04
C GLY A 275 -8.78 18.22 2.87
N MET A 276 -8.76 18.72 1.64
CA MET A 276 -8.28 20.07 1.34
C MET A 276 -8.95 20.70 0.12
N SER A 277 -8.89 22.02 0.02
CA SER A 277 -9.19 22.78 -1.19
C SER A 277 -8.16 23.88 -1.42
N LEU A 278 -7.88 24.16 -2.69
CA LEU A 278 -6.90 25.14 -3.13
C LEU A 278 -7.23 25.62 -4.55
N LYS A 279 -6.69 26.76 -4.95
CA LYS A 279 -6.71 27.17 -6.35
C LYS A 279 -5.83 26.25 -7.19
N ALA A 280 -6.26 25.97 -8.42
CA ALA A 280 -5.53 25.10 -9.35
C ALA A 280 -4.09 25.60 -9.63
N GLU A 281 -3.89 26.92 -9.63
CA GLU A 281 -2.56 27.55 -9.81
C GLU A 281 -1.56 27.24 -8.67
N TYR A 282 -2.02 26.83 -7.49
CA TYR A 282 -1.18 26.55 -6.33
C TYR A 282 -0.79 25.07 -6.18
N ILE A 283 -1.24 24.20 -7.09
CA ILE A 283 -0.97 22.75 -7.01
C ILE A 283 0.53 22.44 -7.03
N ASP A 284 1.27 23.09 -7.93
CA ASP A 284 2.72 22.86 -8.04
C ASP A 284 3.47 23.41 -6.82
N GLY A 285 3.02 24.55 -6.29
CA GLY A 285 3.55 25.13 -5.05
C GLY A 285 3.35 24.21 -3.86
N LEU A 286 2.16 23.63 -3.72
CA LEU A 286 1.86 22.63 -2.71
C LEU A 286 2.76 21.39 -2.86
N ARG A 287 2.94 20.86 -4.08
CA ARG A 287 3.80 19.69 -4.35
C ARG A 287 5.23 19.93 -3.89
N ILE A 288 5.81 21.09 -4.22
CA ILE A 288 7.17 21.46 -3.83
C ILE A 288 7.28 21.60 -2.31
N SER A 289 6.33 22.32 -1.69
CA SER A 289 6.34 22.58 -0.24
C SER A 289 6.25 21.30 0.59
N LEU A 290 5.39 20.36 0.19
CA LEU A 290 5.22 19.08 0.89
C LEU A 290 6.47 18.19 0.78
N ASN A 291 7.07 18.12 -0.42
CA ASN A 291 8.30 17.33 -0.61
C ASN A 291 9.47 17.93 0.17
N TRP A 292 9.58 19.26 0.23
CA TRP A 292 10.56 19.94 1.08
C TRP A 292 10.35 19.61 2.56
N TYR A 293 9.11 19.71 3.06
CA TYR A 293 8.79 19.34 4.44
C TYR A 293 9.20 17.90 4.74
N ALA A 294 8.85 16.96 3.85
CA ALA A 294 9.20 15.55 4.01
C ALA A 294 10.71 15.30 3.95
N GLU A 295 11.46 16.06 3.15
CA GLU A 295 12.91 15.98 3.11
C GLU A 295 13.54 16.30 4.47
N GLN A 296 13.03 17.33 5.14
CA GLN A 296 13.55 17.81 6.43
C GLN A 296 13.11 16.96 7.63
N THR A 297 11.97 16.28 7.53
CA THR A 297 11.32 15.64 8.69
C THR A 297 11.32 14.12 8.66
N THR A 298 11.59 13.51 7.50
CA THR A 298 11.38 12.07 7.29
C THR A 298 12.64 11.41 6.76
N GLY A 299 13.19 10.44 7.49
CA GLY A 299 14.26 9.59 7.00
C GLY A 299 13.75 8.54 6.01
N LEU A 300 14.62 8.01 5.15
CA LEU A 300 14.26 6.92 4.22
C LEU A 300 13.67 5.70 4.94
N VAL A 301 14.14 5.40 6.15
CA VAL A 301 13.66 4.27 6.97
C VAL A 301 12.21 4.44 7.38
N ASP A 302 11.74 5.67 7.58
CA ASP A 302 10.39 5.96 8.02
C ASP A 302 9.35 5.66 6.92
N LEU A 303 9.78 5.63 5.65
CA LEU A 303 8.97 5.33 4.48
C LEU A 303 9.04 3.84 4.06
N ILE A 304 9.83 3.01 4.75
CA ILE A 304 9.93 1.57 4.43
C ILE A 304 8.72 0.84 5.01
N PRO A 305 7.92 0.15 4.18
CA PRO A 305 6.87 -0.74 4.67
C PRO A 305 7.44 -1.76 5.64
N THR A 306 6.86 -1.83 6.83
CA THR A 306 7.28 -2.78 7.86
C THR A 306 6.19 -3.82 8.07
N LEU A 307 6.52 -5.08 7.81
CA LEU A 307 5.70 -6.22 8.18
C LEU A 307 6.10 -6.67 9.59
N TYR A 308 5.11 -6.76 10.48
CA TYR A 308 5.30 -7.28 11.83
C TYR A 308 4.94 -8.77 11.81
N ILE A 309 5.89 -9.61 12.22
CA ILE A 309 5.73 -11.06 12.31
C ILE A 309 5.46 -11.40 13.77
N ASP A 310 4.36 -12.10 14.04
CA ASP A 310 3.98 -12.48 15.40
C ASP A 310 4.84 -13.64 15.91
N THR A 311 5.08 -14.65 15.06
CA THR A 311 5.94 -15.78 15.41
C THR A 311 6.45 -16.54 14.20
N GLN A 312 7.52 -17.30 14.41
CA GLN A 312 8.06 -18.23 13.43
C GLN A 312 7.44 -19.62 13.64
N VAL A 313 7.05 -20.28 12.54
CA VAL A 313 6.45 -21.62 12.54
C VAL A 313 7.10 -22.50 11.48
N ALA A 314 6.98 -23.82 11.63
CA ALA A 314 7.30 -24.78 10.57
C ALA A 314 6.01 -25.20 9.83
N LEU A 315 6.13 -25.69 8.59
CA LEU A 315 4.95 -26.16 7.84
C LEU A 315 4.22 -27.31 8.53
N LYS A 316 4.92 -28.12 9.33
CA LYS A 316 4.30 -29.18 10.15
C LYS A 316 3.32 -28.64 11.19
N ASP A 317 3.46 -27.39 11.60
CA ASP A 317 2.59 -26.72 12.58
C ASP A 317 1.36 -26.11 11.89
N VAL A 318 1.34 -26.03 10.56
CA VAL A 318 0.20 -25.54 9.76
C VAL A 318 -0.81 -26.66 9.55
N THR A 319 -1.50 -27.03 10.62
CA THR A 319 -2.53 -28.07 10.66
C THR A 319 -3.93 -27.45 10.77
N VAL A 320 -4.96 -28.20 10.36
CA VAL A 320 -6.36 -27.74 10.49
C VAL A 320 -6.70 -27.48 11.96
N ASP A 321 -6.20 -28.30 12.89
CA ASP A 321 -6.47 -28.17 14.31
C ASP A 321 -5.84 -26.87 14.87
N ASN A 322 -4.57 -26.60 14.56
CA ASN A 322 -3.90 -25.36 15.00
C ASN A 322 -4.55 -24.11 14.40
N ILE A 323 -4.99 -24.17 13.14
CA ILE A 323 -5.74 -23.07 12.52
C ILE A 323 -7.08 -22.87 13.24
N THR A 324 -7.79 -23.95 13.57
CA THR A 324 -9.07 -23.90 14.28
C THR A 324 -8.91 -23.29 15.69
N ASP A 325 -7.84 -23.64 16.40
CA ASP A 325 -7.50 -23.04 17.69
C ASP A 325 -7.18 -21.55 17.54
N MET A 326 -6.44 -21.15 16.50
CA MET A 326 -6.17 -19.75 16.19
C MET A 326 -7.45 -18.98 15.83
N GLU A 327 -8.39 -19.60 15.13
CA GLU A 327 -9.69 -19.00 14.79
C GLU A 327 -10.51 -18.62 16.04
N SER A 328 -10.23 -19.19 17.23
CA SER A 328 -10.83 -18.75 18.50
C SER A 328 -10.49 -17.29 18.86
N LEU A 329 -9.42 -16.73 18.28
CA LEU A 329 -9.02 -15.32 18.41
C LEU A 329 -9.86 -14.38 17.56
N GLN A 330 -10.70 -14.88 16.66
CA GLN A 330 -11.64 -14.06 15.90
C GLN A 330 -12.67 -13.34 16.81
N PRO A 331 -13.23 -12.21 16.36
CA PRO A 331 -13.09 -11.59 15.04
C PRO A 331 -11.76 -10.85 14.86
N PHE A 332 -11.14 -11.00 13.68
CA PHE A 332 -9.95 -10.22 13.29
C PHE A 332 -10.34 -8.89 12.64
N GLY A 333 -9.56 -7.85 12.87
CA GLY A 333 -9.76 -6.51 12.33
C GLY A 333 -8.86 -5.48 13.01
N GLU A 334 -9.25 -4.21 13.01
CA GLU A 334 -8.49 -3.15 13.68
C GLU A 334 -8.35 -3.46 15.18
N GLY A 335 -7.18 -3.24 15.77
CA GLY A 335 -6.89 -3.62 17.16
C GLY A 335 -6.79 -5.13 17.48
N ASN A 336 -7.15 -6.03 16.55
CA ASN A 336 -6.97 -7.49 16.68
C ASN A 336 -6.67 -8.10 15.31
N LYS A 337 -5.46 -7.87 14.80
CA LYS A 337 -5.07 -8.28 13.45
C LYS A 337 -5.01 -9.81 13.32
N GLU A 338 -5.18 -10.30 12.10
CA GLU A 338 -4.92 -11.71 11.78
C GLU A 338 -3.43 -12.01 12.04
N PRO A 339 -3.09 -13.12 12.70
CA PRO A 339 -1.71 -13.47 12.99
C PRO A 339 -0.88 -13.65 11.72
N VAL A 340 0.34 -13.11 11.76
CA VAL A 340 1.32 -13.16 10.68
C VAL A 340 2.49 -14.05 11.10
N PHE A 341 2.78 -15.04 10.27
CA PHE A 341 3.78 -16.06 10.54
C PHE A 341 4.94 -15.98 9.56
N LEU A 342 6.13 -16.35 10.03
CA LEU A 342 7.30 -16.61 9.20
C LEU A 342 7.56 -18.11 9.16
N CYS A 343 7.73 -18.67 7.95
CA CYS A 343 8.37 -19.97 7.78
C CYS A 343 9.61 -19.82 6.91
N GLU A 344 10.71 -20.35 7.39
CA GLU A 344 11.99 -20.34 6.68
C GLU A 344 12.20 -21.65 5.91
N ASP A 345 13.13 -21.62 4.96
CA ASP A 345 13.56 -22.77 4.16
C ASP A 345 12.44 -23.65 3.59
N MET A 346 11.45 -23.01 2.95
CA MET A 346 10.43 -23.70 2.18
C MET A 346 10.88 -23.89 0.75
N GLN A 347 10.81 -25.13 0.26
CA GLN A 347 11.06 -25.46 -1.13
C GLN A 347 9.79 -25.29 -1.96
N VAL A 348 9.88 -24.53 -3.05
CA VAL A 348 8.81 -24.44 -4.04
C VAL A 348 8.79 -25.71 -4.88
N VAL A 349 7.67 -26.45 -4.87
CA VAL A 349 7.50 -27.66 -5.70
C VAL A 349 6.53 -27.45 -6.86
N GLN A 350 5.72 -26.40 -6.81
CA GLN A 350 4.85 -25.97 -7.91
C GLN A 350 4.72 -24.44 -7.88
N CYS A 351 4.68 -23.80 -9.05
CA CYS A 351 4.51 -22.35 -9.21
C CYS A 351 3.61 -22.08 -10.43
N LYS A 352 2.57 -21.25 -10.27
CA LYS A 352 1.61 -20.90 -11.32
C LYS A 352 1.09 -19.47 -11.11
N MET A 353 0.83 -18.76 -12.21
CA MET A 353 -0.03 -17.57 -12.17
C MET A 353 -1.50 -17.96 -12.28
N VAL A 354 -2.35 -17.35 -11.47
CA VAL A 354 -3.80 -17.63 -11.41
C VAL A 354 -4.64 -16.33 -11.39
N GLY A 355 -5.96 -16.48 -11.56
CA GLY A 355 -6.90 -15.36 -11.69
C GLY A 355 -7.14 -14.96 -13.14
N ARG A 356 -8.20 -14.18 -13.38
CA ARG A 356 -8.62 -13.73 -14.73
C ARG A 356 -7.50 -12.98 -15.46
N ASP A 357 -6.81 -12.11 -14.73
CA ASP A 357 -5.75 -11.25 -15.26
C ASP A 357 -4.35 -11.81 -15.01
N LYS A 358 -4.23 -13.04 -14.45
CA LYS A 358 -2.96 -13.67 -14.07
C LYS A 358 -2.11 -12.87 -13.07
N ASN A 359 -2.72 -12.01 -12.28
CA ASN A 359 -2.04 -11.15 -11.29
C ASN A 359 -1.77 -11.83 -9.94
N HIS A 360 -2.02 -13.14 -9.79
CA HIS A 360 -1.86 -13.83 -8.50
C HIS A 360 -0.88 -15.00 -8.62
N LEU A 361 -0.11 -15.24 -7.56
CA LEU A 361 0.89 -16.28 -7.50
C LEU A 361 0.38 -17.47 -6.67
N SER A 362 0.20 -18.62 -7.30
CA SER A 362 -0.13 -19.87 -6.61
C SER A 362 1.12 -20.75 -6.52
N LEU A 363 1.50 -21.10 -5.30
CA LEU A 363 2.64 -21.97 -5.00
C LEU A 363 2.16 -23.23 -4.30
N ARG A 364 2.93 -24.32 -4.45
CA ARG A 364 2.92 -25.43 -3.51
C ARG A 364 4.28 -25.50 -2.85
N LEU A 365 4.30 -25.42 -1.53
CA LEU A 365 5.49 -25.30 -0.71
C LEU A 365 5.73 -26.60 0.05
N LYS A 366 7.01 -26.94 0.24
CA LYS A 366 7.47 -28.15 0.92
C LYS A 366 8.50 -27.80 1.98
N GLN A 367 8.38 -28.39 3.16
CA GLN A 367 9.40 -28.35 4.21
C GLN A 367 9.45 -29.74 4.86
N GLY A 368 10.60 -30.43 4.77
CA GLY A 368 10.69 -31.85 5.11
C GLY A 368 9.74 -32.70 4.26
N ASN A 369 8.82 -33.43 4.90
CA ASN A 369 7.80 -34.27 4.24
C ASN A 369 6.41 -33.62 4.19
N VAL A 370 6.28 -32.35 4.60
CA VAL A 370 5.01 -31.63 4.66
C VAL A 370 4.87 -30.75 3.42
N TYR A 371 3.64 -30.70 2.88
CA TYR A 371 3.29 -29.91 1.71
C TYR A 371 2.07 -29.06 2.02
N VAL A 372 2.13 -27.77 1.70
CA VAL A 372 1.01 -26.83 1.90
C VAL A 372 0.85 -25.98 0.64
N ASP A 373 -0.39 -25.72 0.25
CA ASP A 373 -0.71 -24.82 -0.86
C ASP A 373 -0.68 -23.37 -0.37
N ALA A 374 -0.23 -22.46 -1.23
CA ALA A 374 -0.07 -21.05 -0.90
C ALA A 374 -0.57 -20.15 -2.04
N ILE A 375 -1.19 -19.02 -1.68
CA ILE A 375 -1.67 -17.99 -2.61
C ILE A 375 -1.14 -16.61 -2.22
N GLY A 376 -0.47 -15.94 -3.14
CA GLY A 376 -0.06 -14.54 -3.05
C GLY A 376 -0.89 -13.67 -3.98
N PHE A 377 -1.73 -12.82 -3.41
CA PHE A 377 -2.55 -11.89 -4.20
C PHE A 377 -1.69 -10.72 -4.68
N ASN A 378 -1.80 -10.36 -5.96
CA ASN A 378 -1.00 -9.30 -6.61
C ASN A 378 0.51 -9.55 -6.54
N MET A 379 0.94 -10.82 -6.43
CA MET A 379 2.35 -11.22 -6.36
C MET A 379 2.86 -11.84 -7.66
N SER A 380 2.23 -11.56 -8.80
CA SER A 380 2.64 -12.11 -10.11
C SER A 380 4.09 -11.75 -10.48
N ASP A 381 4.60 -10.62 -10.00
CA ASP A 381 5.95 -10.14 -10.31
C ASP A 381 7.04 -11.08 -9.78
N PHE A 382 6.74 -11.90 -8.78
CA PHE A 382 7.65 -12.94 -8.29
C PHE A 382 7.73 -14.18 -9.19
N TYR A 383 6.78 -14.36 -10.12
CA TYR A 383 6.66 -15.58 -10.91
C TYR A 383 7.91 -15.86 -11.76
N GLU A 384 8.49 -14.84 -12.40
CA GLU A 384 9.69 -14.98 -13.23
C GLU A 384 10.94 -15.38 -12.42
N TYR A 385 10.87 -15.21 -11.10
CA TYR A 385 11.97 -15.40 -10.17
C TYR A 385 11.86 -16.70 -9.37
N ILE A 386 10.69 -17.34 -9.38
CA ILE A 386 10.40 -18.55 -8.61
C ILE A 386 10.31 -19.76 -9.55
N GLY A 387 11.39 -20.55 -9.56
CA GLY A 387 11.43 -21.86 -10.20
C GLY A 387 11.11 -23.01 -9.23
N ILE A 388 10.76 -24.19 -9.77
CA ILE A 388 10.68 -25.43 -8.99
C ILE A 388 12.05 -25.71 -8.35
N GLY A 389 12.05 -26.10 -7.08
CA GLY A 389 13.24 -26.33 -6.26
C GLY A 389 13.78 -25.09 -5.56
N THR A 390 13.26 -23.89 -5.87
CA THR A 390 13.69 -22.65 -5.20
C THR A 390 13.38 -22.69 -3.71
N MET A 391 14.37 -22.31 -2.90
CA MET A 391 14.21 -22.16 -1.47
C MET A 391 13.80 -20.71 -1.14
N ILE A 392 12.75 -20.56 -0.35
CA ILE A 392 12.21 -19.29 0.07
C ILE A 392 11.93 -19.27 1.58
N HIS A 393 12.02 -18.10 2.18
CA HIS A 393 11.30 -17.76 3.40
C HIS A 393 9.99 -17.09 2.99
N GLY A 394 8.90 -17.40 3.67
CA GLY A 394 7.60 -16.80 3.41
C GLY A 394 7.04 -16.18 4.67
N VAL A 395 6.49 -14.98 4.51
CA VAL A 395 5.64 -14.32 5.51
C VAL A 395 4.19 -14.49 5.06
N PHE A 396 3.32 -15.01 5.92
CA PHE A 396 1.96 -15.37 5.53
C PHE A 396 0.98 -15.33 6.70
N SER A 397 -0.31 -15.24 6.38
CA SER A 397 -1.38 -15.69 7.27
C SER A 397 -1.83 -17.11 6.89
N ILE A 398 -2.47 -17.82 7.82
CA ILE A 398 -2.91 -19.21 7.63
C ILE A 398 -4.44 -19.28 7.61
N SER A 399 -4.99 -20.11 6.72
CA SER A 399 -6.43 -20.33 6.62
C SER A 399 -6.76 -21.77 6.25
N VAL A 400 -8.00 -22.18 6.51
CA VAL A 400 -8.55 -23.44 6.01
C VAL A 400 -9.25 -23.18 4.68
N ASN A 401 -8.84 -23.90 3.64
CA ASN A 401 -9.56 -23.95 2.37
C ASN A 401 -10.50 -25.16 2.36
N GLU A 402 -11.78 -24.93 2.09
CA GLU A 402 -12.79 -25.99 1.97
C GLU A 402 -13.17 -26.20 0.50
N TRP A 403 -12.81 -27.36 -0.05
CA TRP A 403 -13.11 -27.72 -1.43
C TRP A 403 -13.63 -29.15 -1.53
N ASN A 404 -14.80 -29.33 -2.14
CA ASN A 404 -15.48 -30.63 -2.26
C ASN A 404 -15.59 -31.39 -0.92
N GLY A 405 -15.89 -30.66 0.16
CA GLY A 405 -16.00 -31.22 1.51
C GLY A 405 -14.67 -31.62 2.17
N ARG A 406 -13.53 -31.33 1.54
CA ARG A 406 -12.19 -31.50 2.14
C ARG A 406 -11.69 -30.17 2.68
N ARG A 407 -11.26 -30.18 3.94
CA ARG A 407 -10.61 -29.05 4.62
C ARG A 407 -9.11 -29.25 4.50
N ASN A 408 -8.41 -28.33 3.84
CA ASN A 408 -6.95 -28.36 3.73
C ASN A 408 -6.36 -27.05 4.26
N PRO A 409 -5.22 -27.09 4.97
CA PRO A 409 -4.49 -25.88 5.30
C PRO A 409 -4.01 -25.16 4.04
N SER A 410 -4.05 -23.83 4.08
CA SER A 410 -3.58 -22.95 3.01
C SER A 410 -2.85 -21.76 3.60
N LEU A 411 -1.81 -21.30 2.91
CA LEU A 411 -1.09 -20.08 3.26
C LEU A 411 -1.58 -18.93 2.37
N LYS A 412 -1.82 -17.76 2.97
CA LYS A 412 -2.00 -16.51 2.24
C LYS A 412 -0.69 -15.72 2.37
N LEU A 413 0.11 -15.73 1.30
CA LEU A 413 1.41 -15.07 1.27
C LEU A 413 1.23 -13.56 1.33
N LEU A 414 1.99 -12.94 2.24
CA LEU A 414 2.11 -11.49 2.39
C LEU A 414 3.42 -11.00 1.79
N ASP A 415 4.50 -11.78 1.94
CA ASP A 415 5.80 -11.47 1.34
C ASP A 415 6.65 -12.74 1.19
N ILE A 416 7.64 -12.69 0.30
CA ILE A 416 8.57 -13.79 0.01
C ILE A 416 10.00 -13.25 -0.02
N LYS A 417 10.90 -13.94 0.68
CA LYS A 417 12.33 -13.70 0.61
C LYS A 417 13.04 -14.94 0.06
N PHE A 418 13.90 -14.76 -0.94
CA PHE A 418 14.73 -15.85 -1.46
C PHE A 418 15.86 -16.16 -0.48
N THR A 419 16.25 -17.43 -0.34
CA THR A 419 17.29 -17.85 0.63
C THR A 419 18.64 -18.08 -0.01
N ASP A 420 18.66 -18.38 -1.31
CA ASP A 420 19.86 -18.62 -2.08
C ASP A 420 20.57 -17.28 -2.34
N PRO A 421 21.76 -17.03 -1.74
CA PRO A 421 22.51 -15.80 -1.93
C PRO A 421 22.86 -15.57 -3.40
N GLU A 422 23.05 -16.61 -4.20
CA GLU A 422 23.32 -16.51 -5.64
C GLU A 422 22.05 -16.17 -6.43
N LYS A 423 20.84 -16.49 -5.94
CA LYS A 423 19.58 -15.98 -6.49
C LYS A 423 19.20 -14.60 -5.96
N ILE A 424 19.50 -14.27 -4.71
CA ILE A 424 19.38 -12.88 -4.22
C ILE A 424 20.32 -12.01 -5.05
N LYS A 425 21.56 -12.46 -5.23
CA LYS A 425 22.52 -11.90 -6.16
C LYS A 425 22.06 -12.00 -7.59
N SER A 426 21.41 -13.05 -8.10
CA SER A 426 20.91 -13.11 -9.49
C SER A 426 19.60 -12.37 -9.70
N LEU A 427 18.84 -12.05 -8.66
CA LEU A 427 17.67 -11.18 -8.73
C LEU A 427 18.14 -9.75 -8.75
N PHE A 428 19.10 -9.46 -7.88
CA PHE A 428 19.85 -8.24 -7.90
C PHE A 428 20.58 -8.07 -9.24
N TYR A 429 21.40 -9.03 -9.66
CA TYR A 429 22.15 -9.09 -10.92
C TYR A 429 21.26 -9.30 -12.13
N ASN A 430 20.14 -10.01 -12.15
CA ASN A 430 19.29 -10.05 -13.35
C ASN A 430 18.56 -8.72 -13.49
N HIS A 431 18.03 -8.16 -12.41
CA HIS A 431 17.43 -6.82 -12.43
C HIS A 431 18.47 -5.72 -12.76
N PHE A 432 19.75 -5.94 -12.43
CA PHE A 432 20.85 -5.00 -12.67
C PHE A 432 21.65 -5.24 -13.96
N THR A 433 21.82 -6.49 -14.39
CA THR A 433 22.71 -6.98 -15.46
C THR A 433 21.96 -7.48 -16.68
N VAL A 434 20.73 -8.01 -16.57
CA VAL A 434 19.86 -8.21 -17.76
C VAL A 434 19.45 -6.85 -18.31
N HIS A 435 19.34 -5.83 -17.46
CA HIS A 435 19.06 -4.47 -17.89
C HIS A 435 20.34 -3.71 -18.29
N ILE A 436 21.41 -3.75 -17.49
CA ILE A 436 22.71 -3.15 -17.86
C ILE A 436 23.70 -4.24 -18.29
N GLU A 437 23.45 -4.86 -19.44
CA GLU A 437 24.38 -5.84 -20.03
C GLU A 437 25.64 -5.16 -20.60
N PHE A 438 26.62 -4.83 -19.75
CA PHE A 438 27.88 -4.18 -20.16
C PHE A 438 28.66 -4.93 -21.26
N GLU A 439 28.57 -6.27 -21.30
CA GLU A 439 29.19 -7.11 -22.34
C GLU A 439 28.52 -6.96 -23.72
N LYS A 440 27.21 -6.68 -23.77
CA LYS A 440 26.47 -6.47 -25.03
C LYS A 440 26.53 -5.03 -25.55
N PHE A 441 27.19 -4.11 -24.83
CA PHE A 441 27.59 -2.81 -25.41
C PHE A 441 28.63 -2.93 -26.52
N LYS A 442 29.21 -4.12 -26.72
CA LYS A 442 29.96 -4.45 -27.94
C LYS A 442 28.99 -4.50 -29.13
N GLY A 443 28.95 -3.42 -29.92
CA GLY A 443 28.33 -3.42 -31.26
C GLY A 443 27.20 -2.42 -31.49
N TYR A 444 26.89 -1.52 -30.56
CA TYR A 444 25.90 -0.47 -30.82
C TYR A 444 26.51 0.64 -31.69
N ASN A 445 25.97 0.80 -32.90
CA ASN A 445 26.47 1.74 -33.91
C ASN A 445 25.57 2.96 -34.04
N SER A 446 24.54 3.12 -33.21
CA SER A 446 23.63 4.27 -33.24
C SER A 446 23.13 4.70 -31.86
N ILE A 447 22.89 6.00 -31.71
CA ILE A 447 22.31 6.64 -30.52
C ILE A 447 20.94 6.02 -30.17
N LYS A 448 20.13 5.70 -31.19
CA LYS A 448 18.77 5.17 -31.05
C LYS A 448 18.73 3.80 -30.35
N GLU A 449 19.70 2.93 -30.62
CA GLU A 449 19.81 1.62 -29.96
C GLU A 449 20.21 1.74 -28.49
N LEU A 450 21.02 2.75 -28.15
CA LEU A 450 21.39 3.06 -26.77
C LEU A 450 20.19 3.64 -26.00
N GLU A 451 19.47 4.56 -26.65
CA GLU A 451 18.24 5.18 -26.15
C GLU A 451 17.19 4.12 -25.79
N ASP A 452 16.85 3.21 -26.72
CA ASP A 452 15.86 2.15 -26.50
C ASP A 452 16.22 1.22 -25.33
N LYS A 453 17.53 0.97 -25.10
CA LYS A 453 17.98 0.08 -24.02
C LYS A 453 18.04 0.79 -22.66
N ILE A 454 18.50 2.04 -22.60
CA ILE A 454 18.44 2.86 -21.37
C ILE A 454 16.97 3.07 -20.96
N GLN A 455 16.10 3.34 -21.93
CA GLN A 455 14.66 3.38 -21.75
C GLN A 455 14.15 2.10 -21.07
N TYR A 456 14.56 0.93 -21.57
CA TYR A 456 14.17 -0.38 -21.03
C TYR A 456 14.71 -0.65 -19.61
N VAL A 457 15.97 -0.29 -19.33
CA VAL A 457 16.56 -0.38 -17.97
C VAL A 457 15.79 0.50 -16.99
N TYR A 458 15.54 1.75 -17.37
CA TYR A 458 14.86 2.72 -16.53
C TYR A 458 13.39 2.34 -16.30
N LEU A 459 12.73 1.80 -17.33
CA LEU A 459 11.39 1.21 -17.22
C LEU A 459 11.34 0.03 -16.26
N THR A 460 12.41 -0.75 -16.15
CA THR A 460 12.41 -1.96 -15.32
C THR A 460 12.84 -1.69 -13.88
N VAL A 461 13.81 -0.79 -13.67
CA VAL A 461 14.34 -0.45 -12.34
C VAL A 461 13.52 0.65 -11.66
N ALA A 462 13.08 1.66 -12.42
CA ALA A 462 12.39 2.84 -11.89
C ALA A 462 10.90 2.92 -12.30
N ASN A 463 10.40 1.95 -13.05
CA ASN A 463 9.00 1.87 -13.50
C ASN A 463 8.51 3.12 -14.27
N LYS A 464 9.44 3.89 -14.89
CA LYS A 464 9.19 5.14 -15.64
C LYS A 464 9.67 5.03 -17.09
N LYS A 465 8.88 5.58 -18.03
CA LYS A 465 9.24 5.78 -19.44
C LYS A 465 9.85 7.18 -19.58
N LEU A 466 11.10 7.32 -20.02
CA LEU A 466 11.72 8.65 -20.25
C LEU A 466 11.18 9.24 -21.56
N GLU A 467 10.94 10.55 -21.62
CA GLU A 467 10.58 11.22 -22.89
C GLU A 467 11.85 11.45 -23.75
N ASP A 468 11.74 11.55 -25.09
CA ASP A 468 12.90 11.66 -26.01
C ASP A 468 13.90 12.76 -25.59
N GLY A 469 13.42 13.86 -25.00
CA GLY A 469 14.26 14.94 -24.47
C GLY A 469 14.95 14.63 -23.12
N GLU A 470 14.27 13.91 -22.22
CA GLU A 470 14.86 13.42 -20.96
C GLU A 470 15.88 12.31 -21.22
N LEU A 471 15.57 11.44 -22.17
CA LEU A 471 16.44 10.36 -22.62
C LEU A 471 17.69 10.92 -23.30
N THR A 472 17.55 11.90 -24.20
CA THR A 472 18.70 12.61 -24.80
C THR A 472 19.56 13.27 -23.72
N CYS A 473 18.95 13.92 -22.72
CA CYS A 473 19.67 14.55 -21.61
C CYS A 473 20.41 13.51 -20.75
N LEU A 474 19.75 12.38 -20.46
CA LEU A 474 20.32 11.27 -19.71
C LEU A 474 21.46 10.60 -20.49
N VAL A 475 21.29 10.35 -21.77
CA VAL A 475 22.31 9.80 -22.67
C VAL A 475 23.50 10.76 -22.76
N LYS A 476 23.28 12.07 -22.90
CA LYS A 476 24.35 13.10 -22.85
C LYS A 476 25.07 13.11 -21.49
N ASN A 477 24.32 13.00 -20.40
CA ASN A 477 24.87 12.93 -19.05
C ASN A 477 25.78 11.70 -18.89
N ILE A 478 25.30 10.53 -19.33
CA ILE A 478 25.97 9.23 -19.21
C ILE A 478 27.19 9.10 -20.14
N THR A 479 27.10 9.60 -21.37
CA THR A 479 28.16 9.47 -22.39
C THR A 479 29.29 10.49 -22.25
N ASN A 480 29.04 11.66 -21.62
CA ASN A 480 30.08 12.64 -21.36
C ASN A 480 30.97 12.22 -20.18
N ILE A 481 31.90 11.31 -20.45
CA ILE A 481 32.91 10.85 -19.48
C ILE A 481 34.20 11.61 -19.70
N ASP A 482 34.54 12.46 -18.73
CA ASP A 482 35.76 13.26 -18.71
C ASP A 482 36.53 13.08 -17.39
N ARG A 483 37.67 13.78 -17.29
CA ARG A 483 38.52 13.75 -16.11
C ARG A 483 37.79 14.28 -14.87
N ASP A 484 36.91 15.26 -15.03
CA ASP A 484 36.14 15.86 -13.94
C ASP A 484 35.06 14.92 -13.40
N THR A 485 34.64 13.93 -14.19
CA THR A 485 33.77 12.82 -13.77
C THR A 485 34.55 11.65 -13.17
N LEU A 486 35.64 11.22 -13.80
CA LEU A 486 36.40 10.02 -13.38
C LEU A 486 37.21 10.24 -12.09
N VAL A 487 37.79 11.43 -11.91
CA VAL A 487 38.65 11.73 -10.76
C VAL A 487 37.91 11.68 -9.43
N PRO A 488 36.70 12.24 -9.27
CA PRO A 488 35.91 12.10 -8.05
C PRO A 488 35.60 10.64 -7.69
N VAL A 489 35.22 9.83 -8.68
CA VAL A 489 34.92 8.39 -8.49
C VAL A 489 36.16 7.63 -8.03
N TYR A 490 37.29 7.84 -8.71
CA TYR A 490 38.56 7.24 -8.30
C TYR A 490 39.02 7.71 -6.91
N LYS A 491 38.93 9.01 -6.60
CA LYS A 491 39.28 9.55 -5.28
C LYS A 491 38.42 8.93 -4.18
N TYR A 492 37.13 8.73 -4.43
CA TYR A 492 36.21 8.07 -3.50
C TYR A 492 36.62 6.62 -3.25
N ILE A 493 36.90 5.83 -4.31
CA ILE A 493 37.38 4.44 -4.20
C ILE A 493 38.72 4.36 -3.45
N ARG A 494 39.59 5.36 -3.62
CA ARG A 494 40.91 5.42 -2.98
C ARG A 494 40.88 5.80 -1.49
N HIS A 495 39.97 6.69 -1.07
CA HIS A 495 40.04 7.34 0.26
C HIS A 495 39.07 6.75 1.31
N LYS A 496 38.14 5.87 0.94
CA LYS A 496 37.16 5.27 1.87
C LYS A 496 37.21 3.73 1.78
N ARG A 497 36.68 3.09 2.83
CA ARG A 497 36.56 1.62 3.02
C ARG A 497 36.03 0.90 1.75
N PRO A 498 36.19 -0.44 1.64
CA PRO A 498 35.61 -1.26 0.58
C PRO A 498 34.28 -0.68 0.08
N VAL A 499 34.21 -0.33 -1.20
CA VAL A 499 32.93 0.03 -1.82
C VAL A 499 32.09 -1.25 -1.78
N MET A 500 31.11 -1.30 -0.86
CA MET A 500 30.19 -2.42 -0.74
C MET A 500 29.06 -2.20 -1.73
N PHE A 501 29.06 -2.96 -2.81
CA PHE A 501 27.90 -3.03 -3.69
C PHE A 501 26.79 -3.82 -3.05
N ASN A 502 25.94 -3.14 -2.28
CA ASN A 502 24.59 -3.61 -1.98
C ASN A 502 23.59 -2.76 -2.76
N CYS A 503 22.33 -3.16 -2.71
CA CYS A 503 21.40 -3.07 -3.82
C CYS A 503 20.81 -1.70 -4.21
N ARG A 504 21.53 -0.59 -4.02
CA ARG A 504 21.05 0.76 -4.32
C ARG A 504 22.17 1.64 -4.89
N CYS A 505 22.29 1.73 -6.21
CA CYS A 505 23.20 2.70 -6.82
C CYS A 505 22.84 4.16 -6.47
N GLY A 506 21.58 4.43 -6.11
CA GLY A 506 21.16 5.72 -5.55
C GLY A 506 21.91 6.08 -4.27
N SER A 507 22.07 5.16 -3.32
CA SER A 507 22.80 5.43 -2.08
C SER A 507 24.31 5.67 -2.30
N LEU A 508 24.90 5.04 -3.33
CA LEU A 508 26.30 5.27 -3.68
C LEU A 508 26.51 6.63 -4.36
N SER A 509 25.62 7.00 -5.27
CA SER A 509 25.59 8.33 -5.90
C SER A 509 25.41 9.44 -4.86
N GLU A 510 24.48 9.25 -3.91
CA GLU A 510 24.25 10.17 -2.80
C GLU A 510 25.44 10.26 -1.85
N GLU A 511 26.10 9.15 -1.53
CA GLU A 511 27.30 9.16 -0.69
C GLU A 511 28.46 9.87 -1.39
N LEU A 512 28.67 9.60 -2.67
CA LEU A 512 29.66 10.30 -3.49
C LEU A 512 29.35 11.80 -3.53
N HIS A 513 28.09 12.17 -3.74
CA HIS A 513 27.66 13.57 -3.74
C HIS A 513 27.91 14.25 -2.40
N ARG A 514 27.57 13.59 -1.29
CA ARG A 514 27.80 14.10 0.07
C ARG A 514 29.28 14.35 0.36
N LEU A 515 30.17 13.53 -0.16
CA LEU A 515 31.61 13.60 0.11
C LEU A 515 32.36 14.53 -0.84
N THR A 516 31.91 14.65 -2.07
CA THR A 516 32.63 15.36 -3.14
C THR A 516 31.93 16.64 -3.60
N GLY A 517 30.66 16.84 -3.23
CA GLY A 517 29.79 17.89 -3.77
C GLY A 517 29.32 17.63 -5.20
N ILE A 518 29.74 16.53 -5.83
CA ILE A 518 29.49 16.23 -7.24
C ILE A 518 28.45 15.12 -7.32
N TYR A 519 27.29 15.43 -7.90
CA TYR A 519 26.26 14.43 -8.17
C TYR A 519 26.59 13.69 -9.47
N ILE A 520 26.69 12.37 -9.40
CA ILE A 520 26.90 11.50 -10.57
C ILE A 520 25.76 10.50 -10.60
N ASN A 521 24.94 10.52 -11.66
CA ASN A 521 23.85 9.56 -11.80
C ASN A 521 24.36 8.11 -11.63
N PRO A 522 23.61 7.24 -10.91
CA PRO A 522 23.87 5.81 -10.76
C PRO A 522 24.47 5.08 -11.98
N ILE A 523 23.93 5.29 -13.18
CA ILE A 523 24.39 4.60 -14.40
C ILE A 523 25.76 5.13 -14.83
N LYS A 524 25.96 6.46 -14.80
CA LYS A 524 27.23 7.11 -15.12
C LYS A 524 28.33 6.69 -14.13
N LEU A 525 27.97 6.52 -12.87
CA LEU A 525 28.87 6.04 -11.82
C LEU A 525 29.36 4.62 -12.12
N LEU A 526 28.48 3.71 -12.52
CA LEU A 526 28.85 2.34 -12.91
C LEU A 526 29.77 2.31 -14.13
N ILE A 527 29.51 3.15 -15.14
CA ILE A 527 30.37 3.28 -16.31
C ILE A 527 31.76 3.79 -15.89
N CYS A 528 31.84 4.80 -15.03
CA CYS A 528 33.12 5.29 -14.51
C CYS A 528 33.90 4.19 -13.80
N ILE A 529 33.24 3.39 -12.95
CA ILE A 529 33.87 2.28 -12.23
C ILE A 529 34.36 1.21 -13.23
N LYS A 530 33.58 0.87 -14.25
CA LYS A 530 33.99 -0.06 -15.30
C LYS A 530 35.19 0.45 -16.09
N ILE A 531 35.24 1.74 -16.42
CA ILE A 531 36.38 2.36 -17.12
C ILE A 531 37.64 2.29 -16.26
N LEU A 532 37.54 2.63 -14.98
CA LEU A 532 38.65 2.55 -14.04
C LEU A 532 39.15 1.10 -13.87
N TYR A 533 38.23 0.13 -13.89
CA TYR A 533 38.58 -1.29 -13.82
C TYR A 533 39.28 -1.78 -15.09
N ASP A 534 38.73 -1.47 -16.27
CA ASP A 534 39.28 -1.89 -17.57
C ASP A 534 40.66 -1.29 -17.85
N THR A 535 40.87 -0.06 -17.39
CA THR A 535 42.17 0.63 -17.50
C THR A 535 43.18 0.20 -16.43
N GLY A 536 42.81 -0.76 -15.58
CA GLY A 536 43.67 -1.30 -14.52
C GLY A 536 43.96 -0.30 -13.39
N VAL A 537 43.20 0.79 -13.29
CA VAL A 537 43.34 1.82 -12.22
C VAL A 537 42.79 1.31 -10.89
N ILE A 538 41.75 0.49 -10.95
CA ILE A 538 41.20 -0.20 -9.79
C ILE A 538 41.16 -1.71 -10.05
N THR A 539 41.30 -2.49 -8.98
CA THR A 539 41.02 -3.92 -8.97
C THR A 539 39.64 -4.16 -8.39
N ALA A 540 39.03 -5.27 -8.77
CA ALA A 540 37.80 -5.76 -8.18
C ALA A 540 38.08 -7.12 -7.54
N THR A 541 37.63 -7.30 -6.32
CA THR A 541 37.70 -8.56 -5.59
C THR A 541 36.30 -8.95 -5.17
N GLU A 542 35.94 -10.19 -5.49
CA GLU A 542 34.66 -10.75 -5.07
C GLU A 542 34.75 -11.15 -3.60
N GLU A 543 33.88 -10.59 -2.78
CA GLU A 543 33.69 -10.94 -1.37
C GLU A 543 32.27 -11.50 -1.20
N ALA A 544 32.01 -12.25 -0.12
CA ALA A 544 30.80 -13.07 0.06
C ALA A 544 29.47 -12.39 -0.36
N ASP A 545 29.30 -11.10 -0.06
CA ASP A 545 28.06 -10.35 -0.29
C ASP A 545 28.22 -9.09 -1.17
N TYR A 546 29.41 -8.79 -1.70
CA TYR A 546 29.66 -7.57 -2.50
C TYR A 546 30.92 -7.64 -3.35
N MET A 547 30.96 -6.82 -4.41
CA MET A 547 32.18 -6.55 -5.17
C MET A 547 32.96 -5.41 -4.51
N LYS A 548 34.17 -5.70 -4.05
CA LYS A 548 35.07 -4.72 -3.46
C LYS A 548 36.00 -4.15 -4.51
N PHE A 549 35.87 -2.85 -4.75
CA PHE A 549 36.80 -2.10 -5.60
C PHE A 549 37.88 -1.44 -4.75
N ALA A 550 39.13 -1.55 -5.20
CA ALA A 550 40.28 -0.95 -4.55
C ALA A 550 41.26 -0.39 -5.57
N GLU A 551 42.05 0.61 -5.17
CA GLU A 551 43.16 1.12 -5.98
C GLU A 551 44.10 -0.01 -6.38
N ASN A 552 44.43 -0.10 -7.68
CA ASN A 552 45.48 -0.98 -8.15
C ASN A 552 46.85 -0.34 -7.89
N LYS A 553 47.53 -0.78 -6.84
CA LYS A 553 48.84 -0.22 -6.43
C LYS A 553 50.00 -0.58 -7.36
N GLU A 554 49.78 -1.50 -8.30
CA GLU A 554 50.79 -1.93 -9.27
C GLU A 554 50.72 -1.13 -10.58
N GLN A 555 49.77 -0.20 -10.70
CA GLN A 555 49.59 0.62 -11.89
C GLN A 555 50.44 1.90 -11.83
N ASP A 556 51.66 1.83 -12.35
CA ASP A 556 52.64 2.95 -12.36
C ASP A 556 52.75 3.67 -13.73
N GLY A 557 51.89 3.31 -14.70
CA GLY A 557 51.90 3.82 -16.07
C GLY A 557 50.93 4.97 -16.36
N LYS A 558 51.09 5.60 -17.54
CA LYS A 558 50.10 6.55 -18.07
C LYS A 558 48.80 5.79 -18.39
N ILE A 559 47.68 6.25 -17.83
CA ILE A 559 46.36 5.65 -18.04
C ILE A 559 45.84 6.11 -19.40
N GLU A 560 45.67 5.18 -20.33
CA GLU A 560 45.00 5.40 -21.61
C GLU A 560 43.55 4.94 -21.47
N LEU A 561 42.61 5.89 -21.50
CA LEU A 561 41.17 5.60 -21.35
C LEU A 561 40.65 4.76 -22.52
N GLU A 562 41.33 4.83 -23.66
CA GLU A 562 41.11 4.06 -24.87
C GLU A 562 41.25 2.54 -24.65
N ASN A 563 41.93 2.11 -23.58
CA ASN A 563 41.99 0.70 -23.18
C ASN A 563 40.67 0.17 -22.59
N SER A 564 39.72 1.06 -22.29
CA SER A 564 38.37 0.68 -21.91
C SER A 564 37.44 0.72 -23.13
N GLN A 565 36.94 -0.46 -23.53
CA GLN A 565 35.99 -0.56 -24.64
C GLN A 565 34.72 0.26 -24.40
N ILE A 566 34.25 0.33 -23.15
CA ILE A 566 33.07 1.12 -22.80
C ILE A 566 33.36 2.63 -22.89
N TYR A 567 34.58 3.08 -22.58
CA TYR A 567 34.97 4.47 -22.80
C TYR A 567 34.95 4.83 -24.29
N LEU A 568 35.53 3.98 -25.15
CA LEU A 568 35.50 4.17 -26.61
C LEU A 568 34.06 4.26 -27.13
N THR A 569 33.19 3.36 -26.69
CA THR A 569 31.77 3.37 -27.08
C THR A 569 31.06 4.63 -26.59
N MET A 570 31.24 5.05 -25.33
CA MET A 570 30.64 6.28 -24.81
C MET A 570 31.16 7.53 -25.53
N ASN A 571 32.44 7.57 -25.89
CA ASN A 571 33.05 8.70 -26.59
C ASN A 571 32.57 8.79 -28.06
N GLN A 572 32.46 7.65 -28.76
CA GLN A 572 31.87 7.58 -30.10
C GLN A 572 30.41 8.06 -30.09
N LEU A 573 29.64 7.64 -29.09
CA LEU A 573 28.24 8.07 -28.94
C LEU A 573 28.14 9.58 -28.61
N ASN A 574 28.99 10.09 -27.72
CA ASN A 574 29.07 11.52 -27.42
C ASN A 574 29.44 12.36 -28.66
N GLN A 575 30.36 11.87 -29.50
CA GLN A 575 30.72 12.53 -30.77
C GLN A 575 29.57 12.54 -31.77
N SER A 576 28.89 11.39 -31.95
CA SER A 576 27.73 11.30 -32.85
C SER A 576 26.58 12.23 -32.45
N MET A 577 26.40 12.50 -31.15
CA MET A 577 25.41 13.44 -30.61
C MET A 577 25.78 14.93 -30.75
N ARG A 578 27.03 15.24 -31.12
CA ARG A 578 27.49 16.62 -31.39
C ARG A 578 27.41 16.99 -32.87
N THR A 579 27.33 15.99 -33.75
CA THR A 579 27.37 16.13 -35.21
C THR A 579 26.01 15.98 -35.91
N GLY A 580 24.99 15.51 -35.19
CA GLY A 580 23.58 15.50 -35.60
C GLY A 580 22.78 16.47 -34.75
#